data_AF-A0AA41X828-F1
#
_entry.id   AF-A0AA41X828-F1
#
_cell.length_a   1.000
_cell.length_b   1.000
_cell.length_c   1.000
_cell.angle_alpha   90.00
_cell.angle_beta   90.00
_cell.angle_gamma   90.00
#
_symmetry.space_group_name_H-M   'P 1'
#
loop_
_entity.id
_entity.type
_entity.pdbx_description
1 polymer ?
#
loop_
_entity_poly.entity_id
_entity_poly.type
_entity_poly.pdbx_seq_one_letter_code
_entity_poly.pdbx_strand_id
1 'polypeptide(L)'
;MDSRLPDLQRRQAFFHELCHILRHEGLQGAMPPLFREWQEWDAVNFARCAAIPRHMLHYIRLDGDAVAHASEVFQVPPRLCEERLQQILNRKREASAL
;
A
#
# COMPACT_ATOMS: atom_id res chain seq x y z
N MET A 1 -12.84 -5.85 10.49
CA MET A 1 -12.53 -6.24 9.09
C MET A 1 -13.75 -6.82 8.43
N ASP A 2 -14.10 -6.35 7.23
CA ASP A 2 -15.25 -6.88 6.47
C ASP A 2 -14.92 -8.26 5.88
N SER A 3 -15.62 -9.31 6.32
CA SER A 3 -15.44 -10.68 5.86
C SER A 3 -16.04 -10.94 4.47
N ARG A 4 -16.79 -9.98 3.91
CA ARG A 4 -17.40 -10.08 2.58
C ARG A 4 -16.44 -9.68 1.46
N LEU A 5 -15.32 -9.07 1.81
CA LEU A 5 -14.28 -8.70 0.83
C LEU A 5 -13.48 -9.93 0.39
N PRO A 6 -13.09 -10.03 -0.89
CA PRO A 6 -12.10 -11.00 -1.36
C PRO A 6 -10.79 -10.93 -0.55
N ASP A 7 -10.08 -12.05 -0.42
CA ASP A 7 -8.90 -12.17 0.45
C ASP A 7 -7.80 -11.15 0.17
N LEU A 8 -7.51 -10.89 -1.11
CA LEU A 8 -6.53 -9.87 -1.50
C LEU A 8 -6.96 -8.47 -1.03
N GLN A 9 -8.25 -8.13 -1.17
CA GLN A 9 -8.79 -6.85 -0.72
C GLN A 9 -8.81 -6.75 0.80
N ARG A 10 -9.10 -7.85 1.51
CA ARG A 10 -8.98 -7.91 2.97
C ARG A 10 -7.55 -7.63 3.41
N ARG A 11 -6.55 -8.20 2.74
CA ARG A 11 -5.14 -7.94 3.09
C ARG A 11 -4.75 -6.48 2.84
N GLN A 12 -5.22 -5.85 1.78
CA GLN A 12 -5.05 -4.40 1.61
C GLN A 12 -5.72 -3.60 2.74
N ALA A 13 -6.98 -3.93 3.07
CA ALA A 13 -7.70 -3.29 4.16
C ALA A 13 -6.98 -3.48 5.51
N PHE A 14 -6.34 -4.63 5.73
CA PHE A 14 -5.53 -4.87 6.94
C PHE A 14 -4.49 -3.78 7.16
N PHE A 15 -3.68 -3.53 6.14
CA PHE A 15 -2.60 -2.56 6.27
C PHE A 15 -3.12 -1.13 6.37
N HIS A 16 -4.25 -0.83 5.75
CA HIS A 16 -4.93 0.47 5.89
C HIS A 16 -5.39 0.69 7.33
N GLU A 17 -6.14 -0.25 7.91
CA GLU A 17 -6.57 -0.18 9.32
C GLU A 17 -5.39 -0.19 10.30
N LEU A 18 -4.33 -0.95 9.98
CA LEU A 18 -3.10 -0.94 10.77
C LEU A 18 -2.47 0.46 10.80
N CYS A 19 -2.57 1.24 9.71
CA CYS A 19 -2.12 2.64 9.72
C CYS A 19 -2.92 3.47 10.71
N HIS A 20 -4.25 3.34 10.70
CA HIS A 20 -5.10 4.08 11.64
C HIS A 20 -4.71 3.78 13.08
N ILE A 21 -4.47 2.51 13.41
CA ILE A 21 -4.05 2.11 14.77
C ILE A 21 -2.68 2.66 15.14
N LEU A 22 -1.71 2.63 14.22
CA LEU A 22 -0.32 2.96 14.53
C LEU A 22 0.01 4.45 14.44
N ARG A 23 -0.71 5.21 13.60
CA ARG A 23 -0.29 6.56 13.19
C ARG A 23 -1.35 7.63 13.39
N HIS A 24 -2.61 7.25 13.58
CA HIS A 24 -3.71 8.21 13.68
C HIS A 24 -4.36 8.14 15.07
N GLU A 25 -4.76 9.31 15.56
CA GLU A 25 -5.53 9.45 16.78
C GLU A 25 -6.82 10.25 16.51
N GLY A 26 -7.78 10.12 17.42
CA GLY A 26 -9.05 10.83 17.37
C GLY A 26 -10.19 10.04 16.74
N LEU A 27 -11.41 10.51 16.99
CA LEU A 27 -12.63 9.93 16.44
C LEU A 27 -12.91 10.56 15.08
N GLN A 28 -12.79 9.79 13.98
CA GLN A 28 -13.01 10.28 12.62
C GLN A 28 -14.36 11.00 12.42
N GLY A 29 -15.41 10.58 13.15
CA GLY A 29 -16.73 11.21 13.09
C GLY A 29 -16.79 12.64 13.65
N ALA A 30 -15.90 12.99 14.57
CA ALA A 30 -15.81 14.33 15.18
C ALA A 30 -14.72 15.21 14.54
N MET A 31 -14.04 14.70 13.51
CA MET A 31 -12.87 15.32 12.90
C MET A 31 -13.22 16.29 11.78
N PRO A 32 -12.50 17.42 11.62
CA PRO A 32 -12.63 18.28 10.45
C PRO A 32 -12.40 17.49 9.15
N PRO A 33 -13.16 17.76 8.06
CA PRO A 33 -13.08 16.98 6.83
C PRO A 33 -11.67 16.83 6.25
N LEU A 34 -10.92 17.93 6.19
CA LEU A 34 -9.55 17.93 5.67
C LEU A 34 -8.60 17.04 6.47
N PHE A 35 -8.78 16.95 7.79
CA PHE A 35 -7.93 16.12 8.63
C PHE A 35 -8.27 14.64 8.46
N ARG A 36 -9.56 14.31 8.26
CA ARG A 36 -9.99 12.96 7.89
C ARG A 36 -9.42 12.55 6.53
N GLU A 37 -9.55 13.40 5.52
CA GLU A 37 -9.01 13.15 4.18
C GLU A 37 -7.48 12.93 4.21
N TRP A 38 -6.77 13.70 5.03
CA TRP A 38 -5.35 13.50 5.24
C TRP A 38 -5.02 12.13 5.86
N GLN A 39 -5.78 11.69 6.88
CA GLN A 39 -5.59 10.36 7.47
C GLN A 39 -5.86 9.25 6.44
N GLU A 40 -6.91 9.36 5.64
CA GLU A 40 -7.21 8.39 4.59
C GLU A 40 -6.09 8.33 3.54
N TRP A 41 -5.60 9.49 3.12
CA TRP A 41 -4.48 9.59 2.18
C TRP A 41 -3.20 8.96 2.76
N ASP A 42 -2.88 9.21 4.03
CA ASP A 42 -1.71 8.61 4.68
C ASP A 42 -1.88 7.10 4.85
N ALA A 43 -3.07 6.62 5.22
CA ALA A 43 -3.37 5.20 5.37
C ALA A 43 -3.23 4.43 4.03
N VAL A 44 -3.68 5.01 2.91
CA VAL A 44 -3.46 4.44 1.57
C VAL A 44 -1.96 4.37 1.22
N ASN A 45 -1.18 5.41 1.54
CA ASN A 45 0.26 5.42 1.30
C ASN A 45 1.02 4.42 2.18
N PHE A 46 0.66 4.35 3.46
CA PHE A 46 1.19 3.39 4.41
C PHE A 46 0.91 1.96 3.93
N ALA A 47 -0.34 1.67 3.56
CA ALA A 47 -0.74 0.33 3.14
C ALA A 47 0.11 -0.19 1.98
N ARG A 48 0.40 0.64 0.98
CA ARG A 48 1.29 0.29 -0.14
C ARG A 48 2.71 -0.06 0.31
N CYS A 49 3.27 0.71 1.23
CA CYS A 49 4.63 0.51 1.72
C CYS A 49 4.76 -0.67 2.69
N ALA A 50 3.74 -0.89 3.53
CA ALA A 50 3.68 -1.98 4.48
C ALA A 50 3.39 -3.32 3.79
N ALA A 51 2.50 -3.33 2.80
CA ALA A 51 2.17 -4.53 2.03
C ALA A 51 3.33 -5.03 1.17
N ILE A 52 4.10 -4.12 0.56
CA ILE A 52 5.25 -4.45 -0.30
C ILE A 52 6.44 -3.57 0.12
N PRO A 53 7.19 -4.00 1.16
CA PRO A 53 8.37 -3.28 1.63
C PRO A 53 9.47 -3.25 0.57
N ARG A 54 10.19 -2.12 0.49
CA ARG A 54 11.27 -1.94 -0.52
C ARG A 54 12.37 -2.99 -0.41
N HIS A 55 12.72 -3.39 0.80
CA HIS A 55 13.78 -4.38 1.04
C HIS A 55 13.34 -5.82 0.72
N MET A 56 12.07 -6.04 0.36
CA MET A 56 11.53 -7.35 -0.03
C MET A 56 11.35 -7.49 -1.55
N LEU A 57 11.76 -6.50 -2.34
CA LEU A 57 11.57 -6.52 -3.79
C LEU A 57 12.39 -7.62 -4.48
N HIS A 58 13.42 -8.16 -3.84
CA HIS A 58 14.20 -9.29 -4.38
C HIS A 58 13.40 -10.59 -4.44
N TYR A 59 12.24 -10.68 -3.78
CA TYR A 59 11.31 -11.79 -3.96
C TYR A 59 10.48 -11.70 -5.23
N ILE A 60 10.47 -10.53 -5.90
CA ILE A 60 9.72 -10.32 -7.12
C ILE A 60 10.62 -10.60 -8.31
N ARG A 61 10.23 -11.60 -9.10
CA ARG A 61 10.71 -11.80 -10.47
C ARG A 61 10.32 -10.60 -11.34
N LEU A 62 11.34 -9.96 -11.92
CA LEU A 62 11.17 -8.81 -12.81
C LEU A 62 11.08 -9.24 -14.29
N ASP A 63 11.43 -10.48 -14.60
CA ASP A 63 11.20 -11.12 -15.88
C ASP A 63 9.72 -11.50 -16.03
N GLY A 64 9.06 -10.96 -17.06
CA GLY A 64 7.65 -11.22 -17.33
C GLY A 64 6.70 -10.30 -16.56
N ASP A 65 5.57 -10.84 -16.09
CA ASP A 65 4.54 -10.06 -15.39
C ASP A 65 4.89 -9.90 -13.90
N ALA A 66 5.70 -8.88 -13.61
CA ALA A 66 6.10 -8.54 -12.26
C ALA A 66 4.92 -8.15 -11.35
N VAL A 67 3.82 -7.64 -11.90
CA VAL A 67 2.63 -7.22 -11.14
C VAL A 67 1.87 -8.45 -10.66
N ALA A 68 1.60 -9.40 -11.55
CA ALA A 68 0.96 -10.66 -11.20
C ALA A 68 1.79 -11.43 -10.17
N HIS A 69 3.10 -11.58 -10.40
CA HIS A 69 3.97 -12.28 -9.47
C HIS A 69 4.08 -11.58 -8.11
N ALA A 70 4.12 -10.24 -8.07
CA ALA A 70 4.07 -9.50 -6.81
C ALA A 70 2.74 -9.70 -6.07
N SER A 71 1.62 -9.76 -6.79
CA SER A 71 0.30 -10.04 -6.20
C SER A 71 0.29 -11.42 -5.54
N GLU A 72 0.88 -12.43 -6.18
CA GLU A 72 1.02 -13.78 -5.63
C GLU A 72 1.95 -13.81 -4.40
N VAL A 73 3.12 -13.18 -4.46
CA VAL A 73 4.09 -13.18 -3.35
C VAL A 73 3.55 -12.46 -2.11
N PHE A 74 2.96 -11.29 -2.30
CA PHE A 74 2.53 -10.42 -1.19
C PHE A 74 1.05 -10.59 -0.82
N GLN A 75 0.29 -11.36 -1.59
CA GLN A 75 -1.13 -11.67 -1.38
C GLN A 75 -2.01 -10.42 -1.32
N VAL A 76 -1.69 -9.40 -2.13
CA VAL A 76 -2.42 -8.12 -2.24
C VAL A 76 -2.90 -7.88 -3.67
N PRO A 77 -3.85 -6.96 -3.91
CA PRO A 77 -4.43 -6.78 -5.23
C PRO A 77 -3.41 -6.30 -6.27
N PRO A 78 -3.50 -6.75 -7.55
CA PRO A 78 -2.58 -6.35 -8.61
C PRO A 78 -2.42 -4.83 -8.76
N ARG A 79 -3.50 -4.08 -8.61
CA ARG A 79 -3.45 -2.60 -8.64
C ARG A 79 -2.54 -2.01 -7.58
N LEU A 80 -2.55 -2.54 -6.35
CA LEU A 80 -1.66 -2.09 -5.29
C LEU A 80 -0.20 -2.37 -5.65
N CYS A 81 0.07 -3.55 -6.20
CA CYS A 81 1.39 -3.93 -6.71
C CYS A 81 1.88 -2.97 -7.79
N GLU A 82 1.06 -2.69 -8.79
CA GLU A 82 1.38 -1.76 -9.88
C GLU A 82 1.74 -0.37 -9.34
N GLU A 83 0.85 0.23 -8.53
CA GLU A 83 1.09 1.55 -7.94
C GLU A 83 2.39 1.61 -7.14
N ARG A 84 2.67 0.54 -6.37
CA ARG A 84 3.86 0.46 -5.54
C ARG A 84 5.15 0.29 -6.35
N LEU A 85 5.15 -0.57 -7.36
CA LEU A 85 6.29 -0.75 -8.25
C LEU A 85 6.59 0.54 -9.03
N GLN A 86 5.57 1.23 -9.54
CA GLN A 86 5.73 2.53 -10.19
C GLN A 86 6.31 3.58 -9.24
N GLN A 87 5.82 3.66 -8.01
CA GLN A 87 6.37 4.58 -6.99
C GLN A 87 7.87 4.33 -6.73
N ILE A 88 8.30 3.07 -6.71
CA ILE A 88 9.71 2.72 -6.53
C ILE A 88 10.55 3.11 -7.74
N LEU A 89 10.06 2.86 -8.96
CA LEU A 89 10.74 3.23 -10.21
C LEU A 89 10.92 4.75 -10.34
N ASN A 90 9.88 5.52 -10.05
CA ASN A 90 9.94 6.98 -10.12
C ASN A 90 10.99 7.54 -9.15
N ARG A 91 11.01 7.08 -7.90
CA ARG A 91 12.03 7.47 -6.92
C ARG A 91 13.45 7.08 -7.34
N LYS A 92 13.64 5.96 -8.03
CA LYS A 92 14.95 5.57 -8.58
C LYS A 92 15.38 6.54 -9.68
N ARG A 93 14.47 6.91 -10.60
CA ARG A 93 14.76 7.87 -11.68
C ARG A 93 15.15 9.25 -11.13
N GLU A 94 14.42 9.74 -10.14
CA GLU A 94 14.72 11.00 -9.45
C GLU A 94 16.11 10.98 -8.80
N ALA A 95 16.46 9.88 -8.12
CA ALA A 95 17.76 9.73 -7.48
C ALA A 95 18.93 9.62 -8.47
N SER A 96 18.70 9.05 -9.67
CA SER A 96 19.72 8.96 -10.72
C SER A 96 19.89 10.25 -11.55
N ALA A 97 19.01 11.24 -11.36
CA ALA A 97 19.06 12.53 -12.03
C ALA A 97 19.81 13.62 -11.24
N LEU A 98 20.32 13.26 -10.05
CA LEU A 98 21.15 14.10 -9.16
C LEU A 98 22.61 13.67 -9.27
#